data_AF-A0A7G8DM54-F1
#
_entry.id   AF-A0A7G8DM54-F1
#
_cell.length_a   1.000
_cell.length_b   1.000
_cell.length_c   1.000
_cell.angle_alpha   90.00
_cell.angle_beta   90.00
_cell.angle_gamma   90.00
#
_symmetry.space_group_name_H-M   'P 1'
#
loop_
_entity.id
_entity.type
_entity.pdbx_description
1 polymer ?
#
loop_
_entity_poly.entity_id
_entity_poly.type
_entity_poly.pdbx_seq_one_letter_code
_entity_poly.pdbx_strand_id
1 'polypeptide(L)'
;MTSSSSLPSTTNFPSDPSGLERHELEETYLALRGNYRGAMIARGRFRGQAQKGRETMIALEQKLRLIAEREASVRAEAYEMLEIVTNVVGELEDAGDDLVNEFGLYQKGRTTYQGGGFIGRLIKAIARFIRRWTGTKQQLQQILDRQASMQNILEGSDGQDR
;
A
#
# COMPACT_ATOMS: atom_id res chain seq x y z
N MET A 1 37.52 6.25 3.95
CA MET A 1 38.62 6.74 3.10
C MET A 1 38.96 5.65 2.08
N THR A 2 38.34 5.69 0.90
CA THR A 2 38.57 4.70 -0.16
C THR A 2 39.72 5.19 -1.04
N SER A 3 40.90 4.62 -0.87
CA SER A 3 42.05 4.90 -1.73
C SER A 3 41.69 4.57 -3.17
N SER A 4 41.50 5.61 -3.99
CA SER A 4 41.41 5.50 -5.44
C SER A 4 42.77 5.02 -5.94
N SER A 5 42.91 3.70 -6.11
CA SER A 5 44.04 3.12 -6.82
C SER A 5 43.93 3.53 -8.28
N SER A 6 44.55 4.66 -8.62
CA SER A 6 44.73 5.10 -9.99
C SER A 6 45.57 4.05 -10.71
N LEU A 7 45.01 3.43 -11.74
CA LEU A 7 45.75 2.55 -12.63
C LEU A 7 46.97 3.32 -13.18
N PRO A 8 48.19 2.74 -13.15
CA PRO A 8 49.37 3.41 -13.66
C PRO A 8 49.21 3.69 -15.16
N SER A 9 49.61 4.89 -15.57
CA SER A 9 49.49 5.34 -16.95
C SER A 9 50.36 4.49 -17.88
N THR A 10 49.83 4.13 -19.06
CA THR A 10 50.60 3.45 -20.11
C THR A 10 51.63 4.36 -20.78
N THR A 11 51.68 5.64 -20.40
CA THR A 11 52.61 6.64 -20.95
C THR A 11 54.07 6.38 -20.60
N ASN A 12 54.36 5.62 -19.54
CA ASN A 12 55.73 5.28 -19.14
C ASN A 12 56.29 4.06 -19.90
N PHE A 13 55.57 3.53 -20.88
CA PHE A 13 56.09 2.43 -21.69
C PHE A 13 57.07 2.99 -22.75
N PRO A 14 58.31 2.49 -22.80
CA PRO A 14 59.26 2.91 -23.82
C PRO A 14 58.74 2.49 -25.19
N SER A 15 58.57 3.47 -26.09
CA SER A 15 58.08 3.26 -27.46
C SER A 15 59.09 2.53 -28.35
N ASP A 16 60.35 2.42 -27.92
CA ASP A 16 61.41 1.69 -28.58
C ASP A 16 62.14 0.77 -27.56
N PRO A 17 61.98 -0.56 -27.66
CA PRO A 17 62.58 -1.51 -26.73
C PRO A 17 64.06 -1.82 -27.03
N SER A 18 64.63 -1.27 -28.11
CA SER A 18 65.99 -1.60 -28.56
C SER A 18 67.11 -1.15 -27.61
N GLY A 19 66.82 -0.23 -26.69
CA GLY A 19 67.79 0.33 -25.73
C GLY A 19 67.70 -0.18 -24.29
N LEU A 20 66.81 -1.14 -23.99
CA LEU A 20 66.60 -1.64 -22.63
C LEU A 20 67.32 -2.96 -22.39
N GLU A 21 67.86 -3.13 -21.19
CA GLU A 21 68.39 -4.43 -20.80
C GLU A 21 67.25 -5.44 -20.61
N ARG A 22 67.52 -6.71 -20.94
CA ARG A 22 66.54 -7.80 -20.94
C ARG A 22 65.74 -7.90 -19.63
N HIS A 23 66.39 -7.65 -18.50
CA HIS A 23 65.79 -7.69 -17.18
C HIS A 23 64.75 -6.58 -16.98
N GLU A 24 65.00 -5.38 -17.48
CA GLU A 24 64.10 -4.22 -17.34
C GLU A 24 62.85 -4.40 -18.21
N LEU A 25 63.01 -4.98 -19.40
CA LEU A 25 61.92 -5.39 -20.28
C LEU A 25 61.00 -6.44 -19.62
N GLU A 26 61.59 -7.44 -18.96
CA GLU A 26 60.85 -8.51 -18.30
C GLU A 26 60.07 -8.00 -17.07
N GLU A 27 60.69 -7.15 -16.25
CA GLU A 27 60.04 -6.50 -15.11
C GLU A 27 58.86 -5.62 -15.56
N THR A 28 59.08 -4.79 -16.58
CA THR A 28 58.05 -3.88 -17.11
C THR A 28 56.87 -4.66 -17.70
N TYR A 29 57.14 -5.75 -18.42
CA TYR A 29 56.10 -6.62 -18.96
C TYR A 29 55.27 -7.31 -17.85
N LEU A 30 55.91 -7.84 -16.82
CA LEU A 30 55.23 -8.49 -15.69
C LEU A 30 54.36 -7.50 -14.91
N ALA A 31 54.84 -6.27 -14.70
CA ALA A 31 54.08 -5.20 -14.07
C ALA A 31 52.83 -4.84 -14.90
N LEU A 32 52.98 -4.65 -16.22
CA LEU A 32 51.86 -4.35 -17.11
C LEU A 32 50.81 -5.46 -17.12
N ARG A 33 51.26 -6.73 -17.16
CA ARG A 33 50.37 -7.90 -17.12
C ARG A 33 49.59 -7.95 -15.80
N GLY A 34 50.23 -7.65 -14.67
CA GLY A 34 49.58 -7.55 -13.36
C GLY A 34 48.51 -6.47 -13.32
N ASN A 35 48.83 -5.28 -13.82
CA ASN A 35 47.92 -4.13 -13.87
C ASN A 35 46.69 -4.39 -14.76
N TYR A 36 46.90 -4.96 -15.96
CA TYR A 36 45.80 -5.30 -16.86
C TYR A 36 44.89 -6.38 -16.28
N ARG A 37 45.46 -7.41 -15.64
CA ARG A 37 44.69 -8.44 -14.93
C ARG A 37 43.87 -7.83 -13.80
N GLY A 38 44.46 -6.94 -13.01
CA GLY A 38 43.76 -6.21 -11.95
C GLY A 38 42.59 -5.37 -12.47
N ALA A 39 42.80 -4.63 -13.56
CA ALA A 39 41.77 -3.82 -14.21
C ALA A 39 40.61 -4.66 -14.75
N MET A 40 40.90 -5.82 -15.36
CA MET A 40 39.88 -6.74 -15.86
C MET A 40 39.05 -7.35 -14.73
N ILE A 41 39.69 -7.75 -13.63
CA ILE A 41 38.98 -8.26 -12.43
C ILE A 41 38.10 -7.16 -11.82
N ALA A 42 38.62 -5.94 -11.70
CA ALA A 42 37.87 -4.80 -11.17
C ALA A 42 36.65 -4.47 -12.04
N ARG A 43 36.81 -4.44 -13.37
CA ARG A 43 35.69 -4.26 -14.32
C ARG A 43 34.65 -5.38 -14.20
N GLY A 44 35.09 -6.63 -14.09
CA GLY A 44 34.21 -7.78 -13.90
C GLY A 44 33.40 -7.68 -12.60
N ARG A 45 34.05 -7.32 -11.50
CA ARG A 45 33.38 -7.07 -10.20
C ARG A 45 32.39 -5.92 -10.28
N PHE A 46 32.77 -4.79 -10.89
CA PHE A 46 31.86 -3.65 -11.07
C PHE A 46 30.64 -4.01 -11.92
N ARG A 47 30.83 -4.75 -13.03
CA ARG A 47 29.71 -5.23 -13.85
C ARG A 47 28.82 -6.19 -13.08
N GLY A 48 29.38 -7.14 -12.34
CA GLY A 48 28.62 -8.06 -11.50
C GLY A 48 27.84 -7.34 -10.40
N GLN A 49 28.43 -6.34 -9.75
CA GLN A 49 27.78 -5.53 -8.74
C GLN A 49 26.67 -4.65 -9.33
N ALA A 50 26.90 -4.06 -10.51
CA ALA A 50 25.89 -3.29 -11.22
C ALA A 50 24.71 -4.17 -11.67
N GLN A 51 24.98 -5.39 -12.12
CA GLN A 51 23.97 -6.36 -12.51
C GLN A 51 23.12 -6.80 -11.30
N LYS A 52 23.79 -7.18 -10.20
CA LYS A 52 23.11 -7.51 -8.94
C LYS A 52 22.27 -6.33 -8.42
N GLY A 53 22.79 -5.11 -8.54
CA GLY A 53 22.07 -3.88 -8.21
C GLY A 53 20.78 -3.73 -9.02
N ARG A 54 20.83 -3.95 -10.34
CA ARG A 54 19.64 -3.92 -11.21
C ARG A 54 18.62 -4.98 -10.82
N GLU A 55 19.05 -6.21 -10.58
CA GLU A 55 18.18 -7.31 -10.15
C GLU A 55 17.48 -6.98 -8.83
N THR A 56 18.21 -6.43 -7.85
CA THR A 56 17.60 -6.00 -6.58
C THR A 56 16.60 -4.86 -6.75
N MET A 57 16.86 -3.91 -7.66
CA MET A 57 15.93 -2.81 -7.93
C MET A 57 14.65 -3.30 -8.61
N ILE A 58 14.75 -4.24 -9.56
CA ILE A 58 13.58 -4.86 -10.20
C ILE A 58 12.73 -5.60 -9.16
N ALA A 59 13.36 -6.37 -8.27
CA ALA A 59 12.66 -7.07 -7.20
C ALA A 59 11.96 -6.09 -6.24
N LEU A 60 12.60 -4.96 -5.91
CA LEU A 60 12.02 -3.93 -5.05
C LEU A 60 10.83 -3.22 -5.74
N GLU A 61 10.95 -2.91 -7.02
CA GLU A 61 9.87 -2.31 -7.82
C GLU A 61 8.64 -3.22 -7.85
N GLN A 62 8.83 -4.52 -8.07
CA GLN A 62 7.75 -5.51 -8.05
C GLN A 62 7.06 -5.55 -6.68
N LYS A 63 7.83 -5.55 -5.60
CA LYS A 63 7.27 -5.48 -4.24
C LYS A 63 6.47 -4.20 -4.01
N LEU A 64 6.99 -3.04 -4.45
CA LEU A 64 6.30 -1.76 -4.30
C LEU A 64 5.00 -1.70 -5.11
N ARG A 65 4.98 -2.28 -6.32
CA ARG A 65 3.73 -2.38 -7.11
C ARG A 65 2.68 -3.24 -6.41
N LEU A 66 3.07 -4.40 -5.88
CA LEU A 66 2.17 -5.27 -5.13
C LEU A 66 1.61 -4.56 -3.88
N ILE A 67 2.44 -3.81 -3.16
CA ILE A 67 1.99 -3.00 -2.01
C ILE A 67 1.02 -1.90 -2.48
N ALA A 68 1.33 -1.20 -3.56
CA ALA A 68 0.47 -0.14 -4.10
C ALA A 68 -0.90 -0.68 -4.58
N GLU A 69 -0.92 -1.84 -5.26
CA GLU A 69 -2.16 -2.51 -5.65
C GLU A 69 -2.99 -2.91 -4.43
N ARG A 70 -2.34 -3.44 -3.39
CA ARG A 70 -2.99 -3.76 -2.11
C ARG A 70 -3.57 -2.52 -1.44
N GLU A 71 -2.80 -1.43 -1.36
CA GLU A 71 -3.28 -0.16 -0.79
C GLU A 71 -4.45 0.43 -1.58
N ALA A 72 -4.38 0.38 -2.91
CA ALA A 72 -5.47 0.85 -3.77
C ALA A 72 -6.75 0.03 -3.56
N SER A 73 -6.61 -1.30 -3.45
CA SER A 73 -7.72 -2.22 -3.13
C SER A 73 -8.35 -1.89 -1.77
N VAL A 74 -7.53 -1.73 -0.73
CA VAL A 74 -7.99 -1.39 0.63
C VAL A 74 -8.71 -0.03 0.64
N ARG A 75 -8.20 0.98 -0.09
CA ARG A 75 -8.85 2.29 -0.20
C ARG A 75 -10.20 2.20 -0.91
N ALA A 76 -10.29 1.45 -2.01
CA ALA A 76 -11.54 1.28 -2.74
C ALA A 76 -12.62 0.63 -1.84
N GLU A 77 -12.24 -0.40 -1.10
CA GLU A 77 -13.15 -1.09 -0.17
C GLU A 77 -13.54 -0.21 1.03
N ALA A 78 -12.63 0.64 1.54
CA ALA A 78 -12.97 1.62 2.57
C ALA A 78 -14.01 2.64 2.11
N TYR A 79 -13.92 3.11 0.85
CA TYR A 79 -14.94 3.98 0.27
C TYR A 79 -16.28 3.26 0.07
N GLU A 80 -16.28 1.99 -0.36
CA GLU A 80 -17.48 1.15 -0.46
C GLU A 80 -18.17 1.03 0.91
N MET A 81 -17.41 0.71 1.97
CA MET A 81 -17.96 0.65 3.33
C MET A 81 -18.53 2.00 3.79
N LEU A 82 -17.84 3.11 3.51
CA LEU A 82 -18.30 4.45 3.87
C LEU A 82 -19.62 4.80 3.16
N GLU A 83 -19.74 4.45 1.88
CA GLU A 83 -20.98 4.64 1.10
C GLU A 83 -22.15 3.86 1.72
N ILE A 84 -21.93 2.58 2.07
CA ILE A 84 -22.95 1.76 2.74
C ILE A 84 -23.35 2.39 4.08
N VAL A 85 -22.39 2.76 4.93
CA VAL A 85 -22.67 3.39 6.23
C VAL A 85 -23.45 4.70 6.05
N THR A 86 -23.07 5.52 5.08
CA THR A 86 -23.75 6.80 4.81
C THR A 86 -25.20 6.60 4.40
N ASN A 87 -25.46 5.65 3.49
CA ASN A 87 -26.82 5.32 3.06
C ASN A 87 -27.68 4.79 4.21
N VAL A 88 -27.11 3.90 5.03
CA VAL A 88 -27.79 3.29 6.18
C VAL A 88 -28.14 4.32 7.24
N VAL A 89 -27.25 5.28 7.51
CA VAL A 89 -27.50 6.38 8.45
C VAL A 89 -28.59 7.31 7.91
N GLY A 90 -28.55 7.66 6.61
CA GLY A 90 -29.58 8.50 6.00
C GLY A 90 -30.98 7.87 6.05
N GLU A 91 -31.12 6.58 5.73
CA GLU A 91 -32.41 5.90 5.81
C GLU A 91 -32.97 5.83 7.24
N LEU A 92 -32.09 5.75 8.24
CA LEU A 92 -32.45 5.74 9.65
C LEU A 92 -32.84 7.13 10.14
N GLU A 93 -32.11 8.17 9.72
CA GLU A 93 -32.40 9.58 10.00
C GLU A 93 -33.79 9.95 9.47
N ASP A 94 -34.09 9.64 8.19
CA ASP A 94 -35.41 9.84 7.58
C ASP A 94 -36.55 9.18 8.38
N ALA A 95 -36.30 7.96 8.87
CA ALA A 95 -37.26 7.22 9.66
C ALA A 95 -37.44 7.82 11.07
N GLY A 96 -36.36 8.34 11.63
CA GLY A 96 -36.35 9.07 12.90
C GLY A 96 -37.12 10.38 12.80
N ASP A 97 -36.91 11.15 11.73
CA ASP A 97 -37.60 12.42 11.49
C ASP A 97 -39.11 12.23 11.30
N ASP A 98 -39.52 11.22 10.54
CA ASP A 98 -40.93 10.84 10.38
C ASP A 98 -41.55 10.41 11.71
N LEU A 99 -40.81 9.67 12.55
CA LEU A 99 -41.25 9.28 13.89
C LEU A 99 -41.41 10.49 14.81
N VAL A 100 -40.44 11.41 14.84
CA VAL A 100 -40.47 12.62 15.67
C VAL A 100 -41.63 13.53 15.25
N ASN A 101 -41.84 13.70 13.95
CA ASN A 101 -42.95 14.49 13.42
C ASN A 101 -44.31 13.91 13.83
N GLU A 102 -44.55 12.62 13.62
CA GLU A 102 -45.81 11.98 13.98
C GLU A 102 -46.04 11.95 15.49
N PHE A 103 -44.98 11.83 16.29
CA PHE A 103 -45.06 11.97 17.73
C PHE A 103 -45.46 13.39 18.15
N GLY A 104 -44.89 14.42 17.51
CA GLY A 104 -45.27 15.82 17.72
C GLY A 104 -46.74 16.09 17.37
N LEU A 105 -47.24 15.50 16.28
CA LEU A 105 -48.65 15.58 15.89
C LEU A 105 -49.56 14.88 16.91
N TYR A 106 -49.17 13.69 17.38
CA TYR A 106 -49.88 12.98 18.44
C TYR A 106 -49.96 13.79 19.73
N GLN A 107 -48.85 14.37 20.20
CA GLN A 107 -48.85 15.19 21.42
C GLN A 107 -49.81 16.38 21.33
N LYS A 108 -49.85 17.06 20.18
CA LYS A 108 -50.76 18.19 19.94
C LYS A 108 -52.23 17.76 19.84
N GLY A 109 -52.51 16.63 19.21
CA GLY A 109 -53.86 16.11 19.00
C GLY A 109 -54.43 15.30 20.17
N ARG A 110 -53.60 14.89 21.14
CA ARG A 110 -53.98 14.11 22.33
C ARG A 110 -55.04 14.78 23.19
N THR A 111 -55.04 16.12 23.23
CA THR A 111 -55.99 16.92 24.02
C THR A 111 -57.28 17.23 23.28
N THR A 112 -57.38 16.83 22.01
CA THR A 112 -58.55 17.06 21.13
C THR A 112 -59.18 15.72 20.71
N TYR A 113 -60.48 15.70 20.38
CA TYR A 113 -61.22 14.49 19.94
C TYR A 113 -60.66 13.83 18.65
N GLN A 114 -59.66 14.45 18.02
CA GLN A 114 -58.93 13.95 16.84
C GLN A 114 -57.83 12.92 17.18
N GLY A 115 -57.56 12.64 18.46
CA GLY A 115 -56.45 11.80 18.92
C GLY A 115 -56.36 10.39 18.30
N GLY A 116 -57.48 9.78 17.92
CA GLY A 116 -57.51 8.43 17.32
C GLY A 116 -56.80 8.32 15.96
N GLY A 117 -56.87 9.36 15.12
CA GLY A 117 -56.21 9.38 13.81
C GLY A 117 -54.69 9.64 13.88
N PHE A 118 -54.23 10.29 14.95
CA PHE A 118 -52.80 10.54 15.19
C PHE A 118 -52.10 9.33 15.80
N ILE A 119 -52.78 8.57 16.67
CA ILE A 119 -52.25 7.31 17.22
C ILE A 119 -51.95 6.30 16.11
N GLY A 120 -52.85 6.14 15.13
CA GLY A 120 -52.64 5.21 14.02
C GLY A 120 -51.44 5.57 13.15
N ARG A 121 -51.18 6.87 12.94
CA ARG A 121 -50.01 7.34 12.18
C ARG A 121 -48.71 7.17 12.97
N LEU A 122 -48.73 7.49 14.26
CA LEU A 122 -47.59 7.25 15.16
C LEU A 122 -47.20 5.77 15.22
N ILE A 123 -48.17 4.86 15.37
CA ILE A 123 -47.91 3.41 15.37
C ILE A 123 -47.27 2.96 14.03
N LYS A 124 -47.74 3.50 12.89
CA LYS A 124 -47.13 3.21 11.59
C LYS A 124 -45.71 3.75 11.47
N ALA A 125 -45.43 4.95 11.99
CA ALA A 125 -44.09 5.53 12.02
C ALA A 125 -43.14 4.71 12.92
N ILE A 126 -43.59 4.32 14.12
CA ILE A 126 -42.85 3.40 15.01
C ILE A 126 -42.55 2.07 14.31
N ALA A 127 -43.54 1.46 13.66
CA ALA A 127 -43.36 0.20 12.96
C ALA A 127 -42.42 0.31 11.73
N ARG A 128 -42.35 1.49 11.09
CA ARG A 128 -41.39 1.78 10.01
C ARG A 128 -39.98 1.96 10.58
N PHE A 129 -39.85 2.74 11.65
CA PHE A 129 -38.58 2.96 12.34
C PHE A 129 -37.98 1.64 12.84
N ILE A 130 -38.77 0.80 13.52
CA ILE A 130 -38.30 -0.50 14.02
C ILE A 130 -37.82 -1.38 12.86
N ARG A 131 -38.59 -1.48 11.76
CA ARG A 131 -38.18 -2.28 10.59
C ARG A 131 -36.88 -1.78 9.98
N ARG A 132 -36.74 -0.46 9.81
CA ARG A 132 -35.52 0.15 9.28
C ARG A 132 -34.34 -0.05 10.23
N TRP A 133 -34.50 0.22 11.51
CA TRP A 133 -33.48 -0.04 12.54
C TRP A 133 -33.00 -1.48 12.58
N THR A 134 -33.92 -2.45 12.46
CA THR A 134 -33.55 -3.86 12.39
C THR A 134 -32.76 -4.17 11.12
N GLY A 135 -33.15 -3.61 9.96
CA GLY A 135 -32.41 -3.74 8.71
C GLY A 135 -31.01 -3.12 8.78
N THR A 136 -30.92 -1.89 9.28
CA THR A 136 -29.67 -1.16 9.56
C THR A 136 -28.73 -1.98 10.42
N LYS A 137 -29.21 -2.59 11.52
CA LYS A 137 -28.38 -3.46 12.36
C LYS A 137 -27.81 -4.65 11.61
N GLN A 138 -28.60 -5.29 10.75
CA GLN A 138 -28.13 -6.43 9.96
C GLN A 138 -27.07 -6.01 8.94
N GLN A 139 -27.27 -4.87 8.26
CA GLN A 139 -26.30 -4.32 7.31
C GLN A 139 -25.00 -3.88 8.01
N LEU A 140 -25.08 -3.20 9.16
CA LEU A 140 -23.90 -2.85 9.96
C LEU A 140 -23.13 -4.09 10.43
N GLN A 141 -23.83 -5.15 10.84
CA GLN A 141 -23.18 -6.40 11.22
C GLN A 141 -22.39 -7.00 10.05
N GLN A 142 -22.97 -7.00 8.83
CA GLN A 142 -22.26 -7.47 7.63
C GLN A 142 -21.00 -6.65 7.34
N ILE A 143 -21.04 -5.33 7.53
CA ILE A 143 -19.87 -4.45 7.37
C ILE A 143 -18.80 -4.79 8.42
N LEU A 144 -19.20 -4.98 9.68
CA LEU A 144 -18.28 -5.37 10.76
C LEU A 144 -17.64 -6.74 10.50
N ASP A 145 -18.41 -7.70 10.02
CA ASP A 145 -17.90 -9.03 9.65
C ASP A 145 -16.91 -8.94 8.48
N ARG A 146 -17.19 -8.07 7.49
CA ARG A 146 -16.29 -7.78 6.37
C ARG A 146 -15.01 -7.04 6.81
N GLN A 147 -15.11 -6.15 7.79
CA GLN A 147 -13.95 -5.51 8.40
C GLN A 147 -13.07 -6.51 9.17
N ALA A 148 -13.68 -7.41 9.94
CA ALA A 148 -12.96 -8.43 10.70
C ALA A 148 -12.24 -9.43 9.78
N SER A 149 -12.87 -9.83 8.67
CA SER A 149 -12.22 -10.70 7.68
C SER A 149 -11.02 -10.00 7.00
N MET A 150 -11.14 -8.71 6.66
CA MET A 150 -10.02 -7.92 6.17
C MET A 150 -8.87 -7.83 7.16
N GLN A 151 -9.17 -7.55 8.43
CA GLN A 151 -8.15 -7.43 9.46
C GLN A 151 -7.35 -8.73 9.62
N ASN A 152 -8.01 -9.88 9.54
CA ASN A 152 -7.35 -11.19 9.53
C ASN A 152 -6.47 -11.42 8.28
N ILE A 153 -6.87 -10.92 7.11
CA ILE A 153 -6.06 -10.99 5.88
C ILE A 153 -4.83 -10.07 5.98
N LEU A 154 -5.00 -8.89 6.60
CA LEU A 154 -3.90 -7.95 6.84
C LEU A 154 -2.88 -8.54 7.82
N GLU A 155 -3.34 -9.01 8.98
CA GLU A 155 -2.49 -9.59 10.05
C GLU A 155 -1.87 -10.94 9.64
N GLY A 156 -2.59 -11.77 8.88
CA GLY A 156 -2.08 -13.05 8.38
C GLY A 156 -0.95 -12.93 7.34
N SER A 157 -0.90 -11.81 6.60
CA SER A 157 0.17 -11.56 5.64
C SER A 157 1.46 -11.04 6.28
N ASP A 158 1.35 -10.30 7.39
CA ASP A 158 2.50 -9.74 8.11
C ASP A 158 3.32 -10.83 8.83
N GLY A 159 2.73 -12.01 9.05
CA GLY A 159 3.37 -13.16 9.67
C GLY A 159 4.26 -14.01 8.75
N GLN A 160 4.20 -13.83 7.43
CA GLN A 160 4.97 -14.63 6.45
C GLN A 160 6.31 -14.01 6.02
N ASP A 161 6.64 -12.80 6.47
CA ASP A 161 7.86 -12.06 6.10
C ASP A 161 8.98 -12.13 7.17
N ARG A 162 8.98 -13.15 8.04
CA ARG A 162 10.05 -13.41 9.03
C ARG A 162 10.93 -14.61 8.68
#